data_AF-A0A1B1PZY4-F1
#
_entry.id   AF-A0A1B1PZY4-F1
#
_cell.length_a   1.000
_cell.length_b   1.000
_cell.length_c   1.000
_cell.angle_alpha   90.00
_cell.angle_beta   90.00
_cell.angle_gamma   90.00
#
_symmetry.space_group_name_H-M   'P 1'
#
loop_
_entity.id
_entity.type
_entity.pdbx_description
1 polymer ?
#
loop_
_entity_poly.entity_id
_entity_poly.type
_entity_poly.pdbx_seq_one_letter_code
_entity_poly.pdbx_strand_id
1 'polypeptide(L)'
;MKDEASLFTFYQYPAEHWQHIRSTNVIESAFSTVRLRTAKTRGQGTMATTLAMVFKLAERAQKRWRRLRGYKLIPKVINGVKFIDGTEETLAA
;
A
#
# COMPACT_ATOMS: atom_id res chain seq x y z
N MET A 1 17.75 -7.25 19.37
CA MET A 1 17.51 -6.38 18.20
C MET A 1 16.41 -5.39 18.57
N LYS A 2 16.50 -4.11 18.18
CA LYS A 2 15.56 -3.06 18.66
C LYS A 2 14.25 -3.00 17.84
N ASP A 3 14.27 -3.52 16.62
CA ASP A 3 13.17 -3.40 15.64
C ASP A 3 12.55 -4.74 15.23
N GLU A 4 12.95 -5.83 15.90
CA GLU A 4 12.54 -7.20 15.57
C GLU A 4 11.02 -7.39 15.62
N ALA A 5 10.38 -6.88 16.68
CA ALA A 5 8.93 -6.93 16.82
C ALA A 5 8.21 -6.20 15.67
N SER A 6 8.77 -5.07 15.19
CA SER A 6 8.19 -4.32 14.08
C SER A 6 8.29 -5.07 12.76
N LEU A 7 9.42 -5.76 12.51
CA LEU A 7 9.66 -6.51 11.28
C LEU A 7 8.72 -7.71 11.12
N PHE A 8 8.26 -8.30 12.22
CA PHE A 8 7.39 -9.48 12.20
C PHE A 8 5.89 -9.19 12.34
N THR A 9 5.49 -7.92 12.48
CA THR A 9 4.07 -7.53 12.56
C THR A 9 3.22 -8.02 11.38
N PHE A 10 3.82 -8.21 10.20
CA PHE A 10 3.07 -8.62 9.01
C PHE A 10 2.45 -10.03 9.12
N TYR A 11 2.97 -10.89 10.00
CA TYR A 11 2.41 -12.23 10.25
C TYR A 11 1.03 -12.21 10.93
N GLN A 12 0.66 -11.06 11.51
CA GLN A 12 -0.66 -10.83 12.12
C GLN A 12 -1.75 -10.49 11.08
N TYR A 13 -1.41 -10.47 9.80
CA TYR A 13 -2.31 -10.22 8.68
C TYR A 13 -2.45 -11.48 7.82
N PRO A 14 -3.52 -11.61 7.01
CA PRO A 14 -3.72 -12.75 6.13
C PRO A 14 -2.50 -13.05 5.25
N ALA A 15 -2.19 -14.35 5.08
CA ALA A 15 -1.06 -14.78 4.26
C ALA A 15 -1.11 -14.23 2.81
N GLU A 16 -2.31 -14.09 2.27
CA GLU A 16 -2.56 -13.52 0.94
C GLU A 16 -2.08 -12.07 0.80
N HIS A 17 -2.01 -11.31 1.90
CA HIS A 17 -1.61 -9.90 1.90
C HIS A 17 -0.10 -9.72 2.03
N TRP A 18 0.64 -10.72 2.50
CA TRP A 18 2.08 -10.60 2.80
C TRP A 18 2.92 -10.13 1.62
N GLN A 19 2.58 -10.55 0.40
CA GLN A 19 3.31 -10.10 -0.80
C GLN A 19 3.18 -8.59 -1.02
N HIS A 20 2.03 -8.01 -0.68
CA HIS A 20 1.78 -6.58 -0.81
C HIS A 20 2.41 -5.79 0.33
N ILE A 21 2.31 -6.28 1.58
CA ILE A 21 2.86 -5.62 2.77
C ILE A 21 4.39 -5.59 2.73
N ARG A 22 5.03 -6.66 2.25
CA ARG A 22 6.50 -6.75 2.18
C ARG A 22 7.11 -6.02 0.98
N SER A 23 6.32 -5.34 0.15
CA SER A 23 6.81 -4.69 -1.06
C SER A 23 6.62 -3.18 -1.02
N THR A 24 7.70 -2.43 -1.25
CA THR A 24 7.65 -0.97 -1.43
C THR A 24 7.10 -0.55 -2.79
N ASN A 25 6.92 -1.49 -3.73
CA ASN A 25 6.41 -1.23 -5.09
C ASN A 25 5.05 -0.54 -5.08
N VAL A 26 4.21 -0.81 -4.08
CA VAL A 26 2.88 -0.17 -3.95
C VAL A 26 3.03 1.35 -3.77
N ILE A 27 4.10 1.79 -3.10
CA ILE A 27 4.44 3.21 -2.90
C ILE A 27 5.20 3.72 -4.12
N GLU A 28 6.28 3.05 -4.51
CA GLU A 28 7.17 3.50 -5.59
C GLU A 28 6.45 3.63 -6.94
N SER A 29 5.59 2.67 -7.28
CA SER A 29 4.83 2.67 -8.53
C SER A 29 3.80 3.81 -8.57
N ALA A 30 3.15 4.12 -7.44
CA ALA A 30 2.17 5.20 -7.36
C ALA A 30 2.81 6.59 -7.60
N PHE A 31 4.04 6.79 -7.13
CA PHE A 31 4.75 8.07 -7.27
C PHE A 31 5.72 8.14 -8.45
N SER A 32 5.93 7.04 -9.19
CA SER A 32 6.87 7.00 -10.32
C SER A 32 6.58 8.07 -11.38
N THR A 33 5.31 8.26 -11.75
CA THR A 33 4.89 9.28 -12.73
C THR A 33 5.08 10.70 -12.22
N VAL A 34 4.88 10.92 -10.91
CA VAL A 34 5.11 12.21 -10.24
C VAL A 34 6.61 12.55 -10.31
N ARG A 35 7.49 11.63 -9.89
CA ARG A 35 8.94 11.83 -9.93
C ARG A 35 9.42 12.11 -11.35
N LEU A 36 8.93 11.35 -12.33
CA LEU A 36 9.24 11.56 -13.74
C LEU A 36 8.82 12.96 -14.21
N ARG A 37 7.61 13.41 -13.85
CA ARG A 37 7.13 14.74 -14.26
C ARG A 37 7.91 15.86 -13.56
N THR A 38 8.23 15.70 -12.29
CA THR A 38 9.07 16.65 -11.54
C THR A 38 10.45 16.78 -12.17
N ALA A 39 11.11 15.67 -12.52
CA ALA A 39 12.42 15.69 -13.16
C ALA A 39 12.40 16.36 -14.56
N LYS A 40 11.30 16.20 -15.31
CA LYS A 40 11.15 16.78 -16.65
C LYS A 40 10.71 18.25 -16.65
N THR A 41 10.07 18.71 -15.57
CA THR A 41 9.59 20.09 -15.47
C THR A 41 10.75 20.98 -15.02
N ARG A 42 11.14 21.95 -15.85
CA ARG A 42 12.16 22.96 -15.48
C ARG A 42 11.51 24.00 -14.56
N GLY A 43 11.70 23.84 -13.25
CA GLY A 43 11.13 24.70 -12.22
C GLY A 43 9.83 24.17 -11.62
N GLN A 44 9.42 24.78 -10.51
CA GLN A 44 8.18 24.48 -9.81
C GLN A 44 7.23 25.66 -9.98
N GLY A 45 6.00 25.38 -10.42
CA GLY A 45 4.95 26.39 -10.46
C GLY A 45 4.53 26.81 -9.05
N THR A 46 3.40 27.51 -8.93
CA THR A 46 2.83 27.78 -7.60
C THR A 46 2.47 26.47 -6.88
N MET A 47 2.38 26.51 -5.55
CA MET A 47 1.95 25.35 -4.75
C MET A 47 0.63 24.76 -5.26
N ALA A 48 -0.33 25.62 -5.62
CA ALA A 48 -1.62 25.19 -6.17
C ALA A 48 -1.46 24.40 -7.48
N THR A 49 -0.59 24.88 -8.40
CA THR A 49 -0.31 24.19 -9.66
C THR A 49 0.38 22.85 -9.44
N THR A 50 1.35 22.80 -8.52
CA THR A 50 2.07 21.57 -8.18
C THR A 50 1.14 20.54 -7.55
N LEU A 51 0.28 20.95 -6.61
CA LEU A 51 -0.71 20.09 -5.99
C LEU A 51 -1.70 19.53 -7.02
N ALA A 52 -2.23 20.38 -7.90
CA ALA A 52 -3.12 19.95 -8.98
C ALA A 52 -2.44 18.94 -9.92
N MET A 53 -1.16 19.18 -10.25
CA MET A 53 -0.36 18.27 -11.09
C MET A 53 -0.16 16.91 -10.42
N VAL A 54 0.25 16.87 -9.16
CA VAL A 54 0.41 15.62 -8.39
C VAL A 54 -0.92 14.87 -8.30
N PHE A 55 -2.00 15.56 -7.96
CA PHE A 55 -3.34 14.97 -7.87
C PHE A 55 -3.77 14.32 -9.19
N LYS A 56 -3.60 15.02 -10.32
CA LYS A 56 -3.97 14.47 -11.65
C LYS A 56 -3.08 13.32 -12.09
N LEU A 57 -1.81 13.29 -11.71
CA LEU A 57 -0.92 12.16 -11.99
C LEU A 57 -1.29 10.94 -11.13
N ALA A 58 -1.62 11.15 -9.85
CA ALA A 58 -2.09 10.08 -8.97
C ALA A 58 -3.43 9.49 -9.44
N GLU A 59 -4.39 10.34 -9.85
CA GLU A 59 -5.68 9.92 -10.44
C GLU A 59 -5.48 9.06 -11.69
N ARG A 60 -4.50 9.40 -12.54
CA ARG A 60 -4.14 8.58 -13.71
C ARG A 60 -3.48 7.25 -13.32
N ALA A 61 -2.62 7.26 -12.31
CA ALA A 61 -1.95 6.04 -11.83
C ALA A 61 -2.97 5.04 -11.22
N GLN A 62 -3.95 5.54 -10.48
CA GLN A 62 -5.01 4.74 -9.85
C GLN A 62 -5.74 3.84 -10.83
N LYS A 63 -5.97 4.29 -12.07
CA LYS A 63 -6.67 3.52 -13.12
C LYS A 63 -5.98 2.21 -13.47
N ARG A 64 -4.69 2.07 -13.15
CA ARG A 64 -3.87 0.87 -13.45
C ARG A 64 -3.66 -0.02 -12.23
N TRP A 65 -4.18 0.36 -11.07
CA TRP A 65 -3.98 -0.42 -9.84
C TRP A 65 -4.72 -1.75 -9.91
N ARG A 66 -4.01 -2.80 -9.50
CA ARG A 66 -4.60 -4.13 -9.34
C ARG A 66 -5.24 -4.21 -7.97
N ARG A 67 -6.34 -4.96 -7.87
CA ARG A 67 -6.91 -5.30 -6.57
C ARG A 67 -5.88 -6.09 -5.74
N LEU A 68 -5.91 -5.89 -4.43
CA LEU A 68 -5.11 -6.69 -3.50
C LEU A 68 -5.51 -8.16 -3.62
N ARG A 69 -4.52 -9.05 -3.55
CA ARG A 69 -4.76 -10.49 -3.34
C ARG A 69 -5.49 -10.65 -2.00
N GLY A 70 -6.47 -11.53 -1.92
CA GLY A 70 -7.27 -11.69 -0.72
C GLY A 70 -8.07 -10.45 -0.31
N TYR A 71 -8.48 -9.58 -1.24
CA TYR A 71 -9.27 -8.39 -0.90
C TYR A 71 -10.56 -8.71 -0.14
N LYS A 72 -11.09 -9.93 -0.27
CA LYS A 72 -12.26 -10.44 0.47
C LYS A 72 -12.00 -10.59 1.98
N LEU A 73 -10.73 -10.66 2.40
CA LEU A 73 -10.31 -10.77 3.80
C LEU A 73 -10.14 -9.41 4.47
N ILE A 74 -10.11 -8.31 3.70
CA ILE A 74 -9.98 -6.94 4.23
C ILE A 74 -11.07 -6.63 5.29
N PRO A 75 -12.35 -6.96 5.08
CA PRO A 75 -13.37 -6.74 6.11
C PRO A 75 -13.08 -7.46 7.43
N LYS A 76 -12.48 -8.66 7.38
CA LYS A 76 -12.11 -9.42 8.59
C LYS A 76 -10.98 -8.74 9.35
N VAL A 77 -9.99 -8.19 8.62
CA VAL A 77 -8.92 -7.38 9.20
C VAL A 77 -9.47 -6.11 9.85
N ILE A 78 -10.41 -5.42 9.19
CA ILE A 78 -11.06 -4.20 9.72
C ILE A 78 -11.87 -4.52 11.00
N ASN A 79 -12.54 -5.66 11.03
CA ASN A 79 -13.31 -6.12 12.19
C ASN A 79 -12.43 -6.67 13.33
N GLY A 80 -11.10 -6.65 13.19
CA GLY A 80 -10.17 -7.07 14.24
C GLY A 80 -10.08 -8.58 14.44
N VAL A 81 -10.44 -9.39 13.44
CA VAL A 81 -10.19 -10.84 13.48
C VAL A 81 -8.68 -11.08 13.59
N LYS A 82 -8.27 -11.92 14.54
CA LYS A 82 -6.87 -12.26 14.74
C LYS A 82 -6.42 -13.28 13.69
N PHE A 83 -5.27 -13.01 13.09
CA PHE A 83 -4.58 -13.96 12.25
C PHE A 83 -3.29 -14.40 12.94
N ILE A 84 -3.07 -15.72 12.99
CA ILE A 84 -1.84 -16.32 13.51
C ILE A 84 -1.14 -16.94 12.31
N ASP A 85 0.06 -16.43 12.02
CA ASP A 85 0.86 -16.83 10.86
C ASP A 85 0.03 -16.83 9.55
N GLY A 86 -0.81 -15.81 9.39
CA GLY A 86 -1.61 -15.59 8.19
C GLY A 86 -2.83 -16.50 8.03
N THR A 87 -3.12 -17.36 9.00
CA THR A 87 -4.38 -18.12 9.09
C THR A 87 -5.31 -17.50 10.12
N GLU A 88 -6.63 -17.57 9.86
CA GLU A 88 -7.62 -17.09 10.84
C GLU A 88 -7.55 -17.96 12.09
N GLU A 89 -7.50 -17.32 13.26
CA GLU A 89 -7.73 -18.00 14.53
C GLU A 89 -9.20 -18.43 14.55
N THR A 90 -9.48 -19.58 13.97
CA THR A 90 -10.81 -20.19 14.06
C THR A 90 -10.91 -20.63 15.51
N LEU A 91 -11.81 -20.02 16.29
CA LEU A 91 -12.30 -20.62 17.53
C LEU A 91 -12.75 -22.03 17.15
N ALA A 92 -11.92 -23.02 17.45
CA ALA A 92 -12.25 -24.42 17.26
C ALA A 92 -13.56 -24.68 17.99
N ALA A 93 -14.59 -24.99 17.22
CA ALA A 93 -15.82 -25.59 17.75
C ALA A 93 -15.57 -27.08 18.01
#